data_AF-A0AAW5ZVK3-F1
#
_entry.id   AF-A0AAW5ZVK3-F1
#
_cell.length_a   1.000
_cell.length_b   1.000
_cell.length_c   1.000
_cell.angle_alpha   90.00
_cell.angle_beta   90.00
_cell.angle_gamma   90.00
#
_symmetry.space_group_name_H-M   'P 1'
#
loop_
_entity.id
_entity.type
_entity.pdbx_description
1 polymer ?
#
loop_
_entity_poly.entity_id
_entity_poly.type
_entity_poly.pdbx_seq_one_letter_code
_entity_poly.pdbx_strand_id
1 'polypeptide(L)'
;QGGGVPVINVTTPNPSGLSYNLLRSLTVDGIGLILNNSLAGGGTFLGGNVGGNANLATSGPASTILTQVTGTDPIRINGTVEVFGTPASVILAAPAGI
;
A
#
# COMPACT_ATOMS: atom_id res chain seq x y z
N GLN A 1 15.92 16.24 3.87
CA GLN A 1 14.76 16.78 4.61
C GLN A 1 13.49 16.24 3.92
N GLY A 2 13.06 14.98 4.07
CA GLY A 2 12.80 14.28 5.32
C GLY A 2 11.47 14.78 5.88
N GLY A 3 10.37 14.00 5.79
CA GLY A 3 9.12 14.42 6.44
C GLY A 3 7.79 13.80 6.01
N GLY A 4 7.77 12.64 5.36
CA GLY A 4 6.50 11.99 5.01
C GLY A 4 6.63 10.47 4.99
N VAL A 5 5.60 9.81 5.50
CA VAL A 5 5.47 8.35 5.44
C VAL A 5 5.34 7.94 3.97
N PRO A 6 6.12 6.96 3.47
CA PRO A 6 5.99 6.44 2.11
C PRO A 6 4.55 6.10 1.76
N VAL A 7 4.11 6.43 0.55
CA VAL A 7 2.76 6.13 0.06
C VAL A 7 2.84 5.28 -1.21
N ILE A 8 2.10 4.18 -1.24
CA ILE A 8 1.86 3.37 -2.42
C ILE A 8 0.39 3.54 -2.80
N ASN A 9 0.13 4.11 -3.98
CA ASN A 9 -1.18 4.05 -4.60
C ASN A 9 -1.42 2.63 -5.12
N VAL A 10 -2.37 1.93 -4.50
CA VAL A 10 -2.69 0.56 -4.91
C VAL A 10 -3.18 0.55 -6.36
N THR A 11 -2.85 -0.49 -7.12
CA THR A 11 -3.29 -0.65 -8.52
C THR A 11 -4.80 -0.90 -8.59
N THR A 12 -5.40 -0.64 -9.75
CA THR A 12 -6.82 -0.89 -10.01
C THR A 12 -7.20 -2.33 -9.64
N PRO A 13 -8.13 -2.51 -8.70
CA PRO A 13 -8.65 -3.83 -8.35
C PRO A 13 -9.27 -4.55 -9.55
N ASN A 14 -9.09 -5.86 -9.59
CA ASN A 14 -9.80 -6.73 -10.53
C ASN A 14 -11.28 -6.91 -10.10
N PRO A 15 -12.12 -7.63 -10.88
CA PRO A 15 -13.54 -7.85 -10.52
C PRO A 15 -13.80 -8.56 -9.18
N SER A 16 -12.80 -9.26 -8.62
CA SER A 16 -12.89 -9.84 -7.27
C SER A 16 -12.49 -8.89 -6.14
N GLY A 17 -12.11 -7.65 -6.46
CA GLY A 17 -11.63 -6.66 -5.49
C GLY A 17 -10.16 -6.81 -5.10
N LEU A 18 -9.38 -7.62 -5.82
CA LEU A 18 -7.96 -7.80 -5.59
C LEU A 18 -7.16 -6.74 -6.36
N SER A 19 -6.44 -5.90 -5.62
CA SER A 19 -5.38 -5.06 -6.14
C SER A 19 -4.05 -5.81 -6.09
N TYR A 20 -3.39 -5.97 -7.25
CA TYR A 20 -2.11 -6.66 -7.35
C TYR A 20 -0.97 -5.68 -7.66
N ASN A 21 -0.04 -5.57 -6.72
CA ASN A 21 1.03 -4.58 -6.72
C ASN A 21 2.37 -5.30 -6.82
N LEU A 22 3.15 -4.97 -7.86
CA LEU A 22 4.46 -5.56 -8.11
C LEU A 22 5.56 -4.58 -7.73
N LEU A 23 6.42 -4.97 -6.80
CA LEU A 23 7.58 -4.18 -6.37
C LEU A 23 8.88 -4.95 -6.60
N ARG A 24 9.99 -4.22 -6.70
CA ARG A 24 11.32 -4.84 -6.74
C ARG A 24 11.87 -5.12 -5.34
N SER A 25 11.55 -4.28 -4.37
CA SER A 25 11.91 -4.41 -2.96
C SER A 25 10.86 -3.71 -2.10
N LEU A 26 10.78 -4.09 -0.83
CA LEU A 26 9.90 -3.46 0.15
C LEU A 26 10.60 -3.42 1.51
N THR A 27 10.74 -2.22 2.05
CA THR A 27 11.18 -2.01 3.43
C THR A 27 10.23 -0.99 4.05
N VAL A 28 9.56 -1.39 5.12
CA VAL A 28 8.76 -0.53 5.99
C VAL A 28 9.67 -0.20 7.16
N ASP A 29 10.22 1.01 7.17
CA ASP A 29 11.02 1.51 8.28
C ASP A 29 10.13 2.02 9.41
N GLY A 30 10.72 2.55 10.48
CA GLY A 30 9.97 2.95 11.68
C GLY A 30 8.95 4.06 11.47
N ILE A 31 9.03 4.83 10.37
CA ILE A 31 8.02 5.83 10.01
C ILE A 31 6.78 5.20 9.35
N GLY A 32 6.88 3.94 8.92
CA GLY A 32 5.76 3.16 8.38
C GLY A 32 5.57 3.28 6.87
N LEU A 33 4.42 2.79 6.39
CA LEU A 33 4.03 2.78 4.98
C LEU A 33 2.52 2.98 4.88
N ILE A 34 2.06 3.80 3.94
CA ILE A 34 0.66 4.00 3.61
C ILE A 34 0.34 3.30 2.29
N LEU A 35 -0.65 2.40 2.31
CA LEU A 35 -1.33 1.86 1.14
C LEU A 35 -2.56 2.73 0.89
N ASN A 36 -2.54 3.54 -0.17
CA ASN A 36 -3.65 4.45 -0.49
C ASN A 36 -4.76 3.71 -1.24
N ASN A 37 -5.81 3.36 -0.50
CA ASN A 37 -7.02 2.70 -0.98
C ASN A 37 -8.24 3.65 -0.93
N SER A 38 -8.02 4.97 -1.09
CA SER A 38 -9.07 5.99 -0.98
C SER A 38 -9.43 6.62 -2.32
N LEU A 39 -10.71 6.90 -2.54
CA LEU A 39 -11.18 7.74 -3.66
C LEU A 39 -11.04 9.25 -3.37
N ALA A 40 -10.90 9.62 -2.08
CA ALA A 40 -10.82 11.00 -1.63
C ALA A 40 -9.51 11.25 -0.86
N GLY A 41 -9.01 12.48 -0.91
CA GLY A 41 -7.86 12.87 -0.10
C GLY A 41 -8.22 13.07 1.37
N GLY A 42 -7.21 13.06 2.24
CA GLY A 42 -7.38 13.28 3.68
C GLY A 42 -6.12 13.03 4.49
N GLY A 43 -6.23 13.24 5.80
CA GLY A 43 -5.16 12.97 6.75
C GLY A 43 -5.01 11.47 7.03
N THR A 44 -3.78 11.01 7.21
CA THR A 44 -3.44 9.61 7.51
C THR A 44 -3.11 9.43 9.00
N PHE A 45 -3.24 8.21 9.51
CA PHE A 45 -2.89 7.89 10.89
C PHE A 45 -1.39 8.01 11.16
N LEU A 46 -0.56 7.57 10.22
CA LEU A 46 0.90 7.69 10.32
C LEU A 46 1.40 9.13 10.09
N GLY A 47 0.49 10.04 9.73
CA GLY A 47 0.73 11.47 9.63
C GLY A 47 0.93 11.98 8.20
N GLY A 48 0.56 13.24 8.00
CA GLY A 48 0.52 13.88 6.69
C GLY A 48 -0.87 13.82 6.04
N ASN A 49 -0.96 14.33 4.81
CA ASN A 49 -2.15 14.25 3.98
C ASN A 49 -1.80 13.51 2.69
N VAL A 50 -2.73 12.67 2.23
CA VAL A 50 -2.62 11.94 0.98
C VAL A 50 -3.83 12.28 0.10
N GLY A 51 -3.61 12.43 -1.21
CA GLY A 51 -4.70 12.64 -2.18
C GLY A 51 -5.48 11.36 -2.47
N GLY A 52 -6.62 11.48 -3.15
CA GLY A 52 -7.34 10.30 -3.66
C GLY A 52 -6.49 9.52 -4.67
N ASN A 53 -6.64 8.20 -4.69
CA ASN A 53 -5.96 7.31 -5.62
C ASN A 53 -6.76 7.20 -6.94
N ALA A 54 -6.23 7.80 -8.01
CA ALA A 54 -6.85 7.81 -9.33
C ALA A 54 -7.00 6.40 -9.95
N ASN A 55 -6.20 5.41 -9.53
CA ASN A 55 -6.33 4.04 -10.03
C ASN A 55 -7.69 3.40 -9.69
N LEU A 56 -8.37 3.93 -8.67
CA LEU A 56 -9.62 3.41 -8.15
C LEU A 56 -10.84 4.05 -8.81
N ALA A 57 -10.65 5.05 -9.67
CA ALA A 57 -11.74 5.89 -10.18
C ALA A 57 -12.86 5.10 -10.90
N THR A 58 -12.53 3.99 -11.55
CA THR A 58 -13.50 3.18 -12.32
C THR A 58 -13.94 1.90 -11.61
N SER A 59 -13.10 1.35 -10.73
CA SER A 59 -13.32 0.06 -10.04
C SER A 59 -13.83 0.22 -8.61
N GLY A 60 -13.60 1.39 -8.01
CA GLY A 60 -13.66 1.57 -6.57
C GLY A 60 -12.44 0.96 -5.83
N PRO A 61 -12.43 1.07 -4.49
CA PRO A 61 -11.37 0.55 -3.62
C PRO A 61 -11.22 -0.97 -3.64
N ALA A 62 -10.01 -1.44 -3.32
CA ALA A 62 -9.70 -2.85 -3.16
C ALA A 62 -10.33 -3.41 -1.87
N SER A 63 -10.77 -4.67 -1.91
CA SER A 63 -11.08 -5.45 -0.70
C SER A 63 -9.85 -6.23 -0.20
N THR A 64 -8.92 -6.54 -1.11
CA THR A 64 -7.64 -7.19 -0.82
C THR A 64 -6.52 -6.51 -1.59
N ILE A 65 -5.42 -6.21 -0.90
CA ILE A 65 -4.21 -5.63 -1.47
C ILE A 65 -3.10 -6.68 -1.37
N LEU A 66 -2.72 -7.27 -2.50
CA LEU A 66 -1.54 -8.11 -2.60
C LEU A 66 -0.37 -7.27 -3.09
N THR A 67 0.69 -7.21 -2.30
CA THR A 67 1.98 -6.65 -2.71
C THR A 67 2.99 -7.78 -2.82
N GLN A 68 3.42 -8.06 -4.05
CA GLN A 68 4.43 -9.06 -4.34
C GLN A 68 5.76 -8.40 -4.70
N VAL A 69 6.77 -8.69 -3.89
CA VAL A 69 8.15 -8.36 -4.17
C VAL A 69 8.73 -9.43 -5.09
N THR A 70 9.25 -8.99 -6.23
CA THR A 70 9.95 -9.84 -7.22
C THR A 70 11.47 -9.86 -6.99
N GLY A 71 11.93 -9.10 -5.99
CA GLY A 71 13.27 -9.05 -5.44
C GLY A 71 13.80 -10.39 -4.96
N THR A 72 15.13 -10.46 -4.85
CA THR A 72 15.82 -11.53 -4.11
C THR A 72 16.01 -11.19 -2.64
N ASP A 73 15.73 -9.94 -2.25
CA ASP A 73 15.79 -9.51 -0.85
C ASP A 73 14.45 -9.78 -0.15
N PRO A 74 14.47 -10.15 1.15
CA PRO A 74 13.25 -10.28 1.93
C PRO A 74 12.54 -8.93 2.09
N ILE A 75 11.23 -8.98 2.32
CA ILE A 75 10.51 -7.82 2.83
C ILE A 75 11.03 -7.52 4.24
N ARG A 76 11.20 -6.25 4.59
CA ARG A 76 11.54 -5.87 5.97
C ARG A 76 10.41 -5.03 6.55
N ILE A 77 9.86 -5.43 7.69
CA ILE A 77 8.78 -4.70 8.36
C ILE A 77 9.23 -4.29 9.77
N ASN A 78 9.66 -3.05 9.89
CA ASN A 78 10.13 -2.43 11.12
C ASN A 78 9.18 -1.33 11.62
N GLY A 79 8.04 -1.13 10.96
CA GLY A 79 7.05 -0.11 11.29
C GLY A 79 5.66 -0.49 10.78
N THR A 80 4.71 0.42 10.98
CA THR A 80 3.29 0.18 10.69
C THR A 80 3.00 0.25 9.19
N VAL A 81 2.13 -0.64 8.72
CA VAL A 81 1.50 -0.52 7.40
C VAL A 81 0.06 -0.05 7.61
N GLU A 82 -0.25 1.15 7.14
CA GLU A 82 -1.59 1.75 7.16
C GLU A 82 -2.28 1.52 5.82
N VAL A 83 -3.56 1.12 5.85
CA VAL A 83 -4.44 1.24 4.68
C VAL A 83 -5.23 2.53 4.82
N PHE A 84 -4.91 3.54 4.02
CA PHE A 84 -5.63 4.81 4.02
C PHE A 84 -6.88 4.72 3.13
N GLY A 85 -8.02 5.18 3.65
CA GLY A 85 -9.31 5.11 2.95
C GLY A 85 -10.11 3.87 3.34
N THR A 86 -10.62 3.13 2.35
CA THR A 86 -11.45 1.95 2.61
C THR A 86 -10.59 0.81 3.16
N PRO A 87 -10.99 0.16 4.27
CA PRO A 87 -10.26 -0.98 4.82
C PRO A 87 -10.15 -2.14 3.83
N ALA A 88 -9.01 -2.83 3.84
CA ALA A 88 -8.74 -3.99 2.99
C ALA A 88 -7.84 -5.00 3.72
N SER A 89 -7.96 -6.27 3.34
CA SER A 89 -6.98 -7.29 3.72
C SER A 89 -5.64 -6.99 3.04
N VAL A 90 -4.52 -7.12 3.75
CA VAL A 90 -3.18 -6.90 3.19
C VAL A 90 -2.41 -8.20 3.16
N ILE A 91 -1.88 -8.55 1.99
CA ILE A 91 -1.00 -9.69 1.78
C ILE A 91 0.32 -9.17 1.25
N LEU A 92 1.41 -9.50 1.92
CA LEU A 92 2.76 -9.19 1.48
C LEU A 92 3.45 -10.51 1.14
N ALA A 93 4.03 -10.60 -0.06
CA ALA A 93 4.67 -11.81 -0.55
C ALA A 93 6.04 -11.50 -1.13
N ALA A 94 7.05 -12.28 -0.79
CA ALA A 94 8.37 -12.24 -1.41
C ALA A 94 8.94 -13.65 -1.47
N PRO A 95 9.65 -14.03 -2.54
CA PRO A 95 10.29 -15.34 -2.63
C PRO A 95 11.37 -15.52 -1.55
N ALA A 96 11.98 -14.43 -1.09
CA ALA A 96 13.00 -14.42 -0.05
C ALA A 96 12.44 -14.34 1.39
N GLY A 97 11.11 -14.30 1.56
CA GLY A 97 10.46 -14.19 2.87
C GLY A 97 10.26 -12.76 3.37
N ILE A 98 9.88 -12.65 4.65
CA ILE A 98 9.61 -11.42 5.40
C ILE A 98 10.43 -11.45 6.68
#